data_AF-A0A7S2L343-F1
#
_entry.id   AF-A0A7S2L343-F1
#
_cell.length_a   1.000
_cell.length_b   1.000
_cell.length_c   1.000
_cell.angle_alpha   90.00
_cell.angle_beta   90.00
_cell.angle_gamma   90.00
#
_symmetry.space_group_name_H-M   'P 1'
#
loop_
_entity.id
_entity.type
_entity.pdbx_description
1 polymer ?
#
loop_
_entity_poly.entity_id
_entity_poly.type
_entity_poly.pdbx_seq_one_letter_code
_entity_poly.pdbx_strand_id
1 'polypeptide(L)'
;ATKMNQSSSRSHCILTLKLFQKDVEDASKNTSSTLNLVDLAGSERAKDIGANAQLMKESASINKSLAALGNVINALSAMETGQKKTFVPYRNSKLTRVLQESLGGNSFCTMLATISPASVNVEETHSTLTFAKRAKVIRVKATKNDE
;
A
#
# COMPACT_ATOMS: atom_id res chain seq x y z
N ALA A 1 6.87 -5.96 21.51
CA ALA A 1 8.16 -6.32 20.89
C ALA A 1 8.07 -7.67 20.19
N THR A 2 8.42 -7.75 18.89
CA THR A 2 8.79 -9.05 18.28
C THR A 2 10.26 -9.32 18.59
N LYS A 3 10.74 -10.57 18.45
CA LYS A 3 12.17 -10.88 18.64
C LYS A 3 13.08 -10.18 17.63
N MET A 4 12.52 -9.70 16.51
CA MET A 4 13.26 -9.11 15.40
C MET A 4 13.38 -7.58 15.49
N ASN A 5 12.42 -6.89 16.15
CA ASN A 5 12.52 -5.46 16.42
C ASN A 5 11.66 -5.06 17.63
N GLN A 6 12.24 -4.35 18.60
CA GLN A 6 11.51 -3.83 19.75
C GLN A 6 10.59 -2.65 19.37
N SER A 7 10.91 -1.98 18.25
CA SER A 7 10.23 -0.78 17.72
C SER A 7 9.44 -1.01 16.43
N SER A 8 9.16 -2.25 15.99
CA SER A 8 8.31 -2.40 14.79
C SER A 8 6.87 -1.97 15.07
N SER A 9 6.36 -1.08 14.23
CA SER A 9 4.95 -0.66 14.23
C SER A 9 4.06 -1.88 13.98
N ARG A 10 3.11 -2.13 14.89
CA ARG A 10 2.13 -3.23 14.78
C ARG A 10 0.80 -2.80 14.16
N SER A 11 0.79 -1.64 13.53
CA SER A 11 -0.35 -1.04 12.87
C SER A 11 0.09 -0.33 11.60
N HIS A 12 -0.84 -0.16 10.68
CA HIS A 12 -0.67 0.74 9.54
C HIS A 12 -1.17 2.13 9.93
N CYS A 13 -0.47 3.19 9.52
CA CYS A 13 -0.90 4.57 9.70
C CYS A 13 -1.16 5.20 8.32
N ILE A 14 -2.26 5.94 8.20
CA ILE A 14 -2.58 6.72 7.01
C ILE A 14 -2.89 8.14 7.46
N LEU A 15 -2.05 9.08 7.05
CA LEU A 15 -2.30 10.51 7.18
C LEU A 15 -2.76 11.03 5.82
N THR A 16 -3.99 11.55 5.78
CA THR A 16 -4.57 12.14 4.57
C THR A 16 -4.68 13.64 4.73
N LEU A 17 -4.02 14.38 3.84
CA LEU A 17 -4.13 15.83 3.73
C LEU A 17 -5.01 16.15 2.52
N LYS A 18 -6.07 16.94 2.74
CA LYS A 18 -6.95 17.42 1.67
C LYS A 18 -6.79 18.93 1.54
N LEU A 19 -6.44 19.38 0.35
CA LEU A 19 -6.34 20.78 0.01
C LEU A 19 -7.47 21.14 -0.94
N PHE A 20 -8.22 22.18 -0.59
CA PHE A 20 -9.25 22.78 -1.43
C PHE A 20 -8.78 24.19 -1.77
N GLN A 21 -8.68 24.48 -3.06
CA GLN A 21 -8.26 25.76 -3.57
C GLN A 21 -9.37 26.35 -4.43
N LYS A 22 -9.74 27.59 -4.13
CA LYS A 22 -10.67 28.38 -4.94
C LYS A 22 -9.87 29.38 -5.76
N ASP A 23 -10.24 29.52 -7.02
CA ASP A 23 -9.71 30.59 -7.87
C ASP A 23 -10.29 31.95 -7.42
N VAL A 24 -9.44 32.98 -7.40
CA VAL A 24 -9.77 34.31 -6.88
C VAL A 24 -10.49 35.14 -7.95
N GLU A 25 -10.20 34.90 -9.22
CA GLU A 25 -10.78 35.62 -10.35
C GLU A 25 -12.04 34.93 -10.88
N ASP A 26 -12.11 33.61 -10.74
CA ASP A 26 -13.21 32.79 -11.26
C ASP A 26 -13.73 31.80 -10.21
N ALA A 27 -14.77 32.18 -9.46
CA ALA A 27 -15.36 31.35 -8.41
C ALA A 27 -15.93 29.99 -8.91
N SER A 28 -16.06 29.80 -10.23
CA SER A 28 -16.45 28.52 -10.83
C SER A 28 -15.29 27.55 -11.03
N LYS A 29 -14.03 28.00 -10.85
CA LYS A 29 -12.83 27.17 -10.93
C LYS A 29 -12.36 26.80 -9.53
N ASN A 30 -12.89 25.70 -9.02
CA ASN A 30 -12.43 25.14 -7.76
C ASN A 30 -11.59 23.89 -8.04
N THR A 31 -10.59 23.64 -7.21
CA THR A 31 -9.73 22.48 -7.37
C THR A 31 -9.51 21.81 -6.03
N SER A 32 -9.42 20.48 -6.04
CA SER A 32 -9.14 19.71 -4.85
C SER A 32 -8.00 18.71 -5.07
N SER A 33 -7.16 18.57 -4.06
CA SER A 33 -6.07 17.59 -4.08
C SER A 33 -6.01 16.83 -2.76
N THR A 34 -5.62 15.56 -2.85
CA THR A 34 -5.47 14.67 -1.70
C THR A 34 -4.08 14.08 -1.71
N LEU A 35 -3.33 14.27 -0.63
CA LEU A 35 -2.04 13.65 -0.37
C LEU A 35 -2.21 12.60 0.72
N ASN A 36 -1.86 11.36 0.42
CA ASN A 36 -1.82 10.26 1.39
C ASN A 36 -0.38 9.94 1.77
N LEU A 37 -0.03 10.09 3.04
CA LEU A 37 1.21 9.61 3.63
C LEU A 37 0.91 8.33 4.41
N VAL A 38 1.49 7.21 3.95
CA VAL A 38 1.15 5.87 4.44
C VAL A 38 2.38 5.22 5.05
N ASP A 39 2.28 4.85 6.32
CA ASP A 39 3.24 3.99 7.00
C ASP A 39 2.64 2.59 7.16
N LEU A 40 3.36 1.57 6.68
CA LEU A 40 2.92 0.19 6.73
C LEU A 40 3.70 -0.56 7.80
N ALA A 41 3.00 -1.29 8.66
CA ALA A 41 3.60 -2.31 9.51
C ALA A 41 4.43 -3.31 8.69
N GLY A 42 5.40 -3.92 9.37
CA GLY A 42 6.31 -4.88 8.75
C GLY A 42 5.59 -6.13 8.22
N SER A 43 6.17 -6.71 7.17
CA SER A 43 5.64 -7.89 6.47
C SER A 43 6.20 -9.22 7.00
N GLU A 44 6.87 -9.20 8.15
CA GLU A 44 7.52 -10.38 8.70
C GLU A 44 6.53 -11.54 8.96
N ARG A 45 7.03 -12.77 8.77
CA ARG A 45 6.23 -13.97 8.90
C ARG A 45 6.01 -14.32 10.38
N ALA A 46 4.84 -14.86 10.67
CA ALA A 46 4.49 -15.29 12.02
C ALA A 46 5.42 -16.37 12.61
N LYS A 47 6.14 -17.13 11.77
CA LYS A 47 7.12 -18.14 12.21
C LYS A 47 8.27 -17.53 13.02
N ASP A 48 8.57 -16.25 12.81
CA ASP A 48 9.67 -15.55 13.47
C ASP A 48 9.28 -14.96 14.83
N ILE A 49 7.99 -15.04 15.20
CA ILE A 49 7.40 -14.34 16.34
C ILE A 49 7.31 -15.24 17.60
N GLY A 50 7.54 -16.55 17.47
CA GLY A 50 7.48 -17.50 18.59
C GLY A 50 6.05 -17.89 19.02
N ALA A 51 5.93 -18.75 20.03
CA ALA A 51 4.72 -19.51 20.38
C ALA A 51 3.64 -18.76 21.21
N ASN A 52 3.50 -17.43 21.08
CA ASN A 52 2.45 -16.69 21.80
C ASN A 52 1.22 -16.49 20.90
N ALA A 53 0.09 -17.10 21.28
CA ALA A 53 -1.16 -17.08 20.53
C ALA A 53 -1.73 -15.67 20.28
N GLN A 54 -1.57 -14.74 21.23
CA GLN A 54 -2.06 -13.36 21.08
C GLN A 54 -1.23 -12.59 20.04
N LEU A 55 0.10 -12.77 20.09
CA LEU A 55 1.03 -12.19 19.12
C LEU A 55 0.82 -12.77 17.71
N MET A 56 0.52 -14.07 17.62
CA MET A 56 0.17 -14.70 16.34
C MET A 56 -1.12 -14.12 15.74
N LYS A 57 -2.16 -13.89 16.55
CA LYS A 57 -3.41 -13.26 16.08
C LYS A 57 -3.18 -11.83 15.58
N GLU A 58 -2.38 -11.05 16.29
CA GLU A 58 -2.01 -9.69 15.89
C GLU A 58 -1.25 -9.68 14.56
N SER A 59 -0.19 -10.49 14.45
CA SER A 59 0.60 -10.62 13.22
C SER A 59 -0.23 -11.13 12.04
N ALA A 60 -1.13 -12.07 12.27
CA ALA A 60 -2.05 -12.56 11.24
C ALA A 60 -2.95 -11.42 10.71
N SER A 61 -3.40 -10.52 11.58
CA SER A 61 -4.24 -9.39 11.18
C SER A 61 -3.46 -8.37 10.33
N ILE A 62 -2.23 -8.04 10.71
CA ILE A 62 -1.32 -7.18 9.93
C ILE A 62 -1.02 -7.79 8.56
N ASN A 63 -0.65 -9.07 8.54
CA ASN A 63 -0.34 -9.78 7.31
C ASN A 63 -1.57 -9.95 6.41
N LYS A 64 -2.78 -9.98 6.97
CA LYS A 64 -4.03 -9.99 6.19
C LYS A 64 -4.20 -8.71 5.37
N SER A 65 -3.94 -7.53 5.95
CA SER A 65 -4.03 -6.26 5.20
C SER A 65 -2.93 -6.15 4.14
N LEU A 66 -1.71 -6.58 4.45
CA LEU A 66 -0.60 -6.59 3.49
C LEU A 66 -0.82 -7.60 2.35
N ALA A 67 -1.37 -8.78 2.63
CA ALA A 67 -1.73 -9.76 1.61
C ALA A 67 -2.83 -9.24 0.68
N ALA A 68 -3.84 -8.53 1.23
CA ALA A 68 -4.86 -7.87 0.41
C ALA A 68 -4.24 -6.80 -0.51
N LEU A 69 -3.30 -6.01 0.00
CA LEU A 69 -2.53 -5.05 -0.81
C LEU A 69 -1.73 -5.77 -1.92
N GLY A 70 -1.07 -6.88 -1.59
CA GLY A 70 -0.44 -7.80 -2.54
C GLY A 70 -1.36 -8.21 -3.69
N ASN A 71 -2.58 -8.64 -3.36
CA ASN A 71 -3.56 -9.09 -4.33
C ASN A 71 -4.04 -7.97 -5.25
N VAL A 72 -4.19 -6.74 -4.74
CA VAL A 72 -4.52 -5.56 -5.55
C VAL A 72 -3.42 -5.24 -6.54
N ILE A 73 -2.15 -5.19 -6.09
CA ILE A 73 -1.00 -4.95 -6.97
C ILE A 73 -0.88 -6.04 -8.05
N ASN A 74 -1.10 -7.30 -7.68
CA ASN A 74 -1.10 -8.41 -8.64
C ASN A 74 -2.17 -8.23 -9.72
N ALA A 75 -3.42 -7.94 -9.32
CA ALA A 75 -4.51 -7.75 -10.25
C ALA A 75 -4.25 -6.56 -11.20
N LEU A 76 -3.73 -5.44 -10.66
CA LEU A 76 -3.40 -4.26 -11.46
C LEU A 76 -2.25 -4.52 -12.46
N SER A 77 -1.16 -5.13 -12.01
CA SER A 77 -0.01 -5.43 -12.88
C SER A 77 -0.34 -6.45 -13.97
N ALA A 78 -1.22 -7.42 -13.69
CA ALA A 78 -1.73 -8.36 -14.69
C ALA A 78 -2.50 -7.66 -15.83
N MET A 79 -3.30 -6.65 -15.50
CA MET A 79 -4.06 -5.91 -16.52
C MET A 79 -3.15 -5.09 -17.44
N GLU A 80 -2.05 -4.54 -16.93
CA GLU A 80 -1.07 -3.78 -17.74
C GLU A 80 -0.23 -4.69 -18.67
N THR A 81 -0.14 -5.99 -18.36
CA THR A 81 0.63 -6.97 -19.14
C THR A 81 -0.22 -7.73 -20.16
N GLY A 82 -1.45 -7.25 -20.44
CA GLY A 82 -2.31 -7.77 -21.50
C GLY A 82 -3.22 -8.92 -21.08
N GLN A 83 -3.32 -9.24 -19.79
CA GLN A 83 -4.37 -10.15 -19.32
C GLN A 83 -5.74 -9.46 -19.36
N LYS A 84 -6.82 -10.24 -19.53
CA LYS A 84 -8.20 -9.72 -19.51
C LYS A 84 -8.44 -8.88 -18.26
N LYS A 85 -9.23 -7.79 -18.40
CA LYS A 85 -9.70 -6.97 -17.28
C LYS A 85 -10.18 -7.89 -16.15
N THR A 86 -9.46 -7.84 -15.04
CA THR A 86 -9.69 -8.69 -13.87
C THR A 86 -10.25 -7.83 -12.76
N PHE A 87 -11.16 -8.40 -11.96
CA PHE A 87 -11.68 -7.74 -10.77
C PHE A 87 -10.53 -7.41 -9.81
N VAL A 88 -10.39 -6.13 -9.44
CA VAL A 88 -9.39 -5.69 -8.47
C VAL A 88 -10.00 -5.70 -7.05
N PRO A 89 -9.49 -6.51 -6.11
CA PRO A 89 -10.16 -6.78 -4.85
C PRO A 89 -9.93 -5.71 -3.76
N TYR A 90 -10.12 -4.42 -4.08
CA TYR A 90 -9.92 -3.32 -3.12
C TYR A 90 -10.76 -3.46 -1.85
N ARG A 91 -11.90 -4.15 -1.93
CA ARG A 91 -12.83 -4.35 -0.81
C ARG A 91 -12.37 -5.39 0.21
N ASN A 92 -11.33 -6.18 -0.08
CA ASN A 92 -10.87 -7.26 0.81
C ASN A 92 -10.17 -6.73 2.07
N SER A 93 -9.77 -5.45 2.09
CA SER A 93 -9.23 -4.78 3.27
C SER A 93 -9.66 -3.32 3.31
N LYS A 94 -9.80 -2.76 4.52
CA LYS A 94 -10.02 -1.31 4.69
C LYS A 94 -8.83 -0.52 4.14
N LEU A 95 -7.60 -1.02 4.30
CA LEU A 95 -6.38 -0.41 3.78
C LEU A 95 -6.47 -0.21 2.27
N THR A 96 -6.74 -1.28 1.53
CA THR A 96 -6.82 -1.23 0.06
C THR A 96 -7.99 -0.39 -0.45
N ARG A 97 -9.06 -0.30 0.33
CA ARG A 97 -10.23 0.53 -0.01
C ARG A 97 -9.94 2.03 0.16
N VAL A 98 -9.19 2.41 1.19
CA VAL A 98 -8.74 3.80 1.38
C VAL A 98 -7.73 4.19 0.31
N LEU A 99 -6.84 3.27 -0.06
CA LEU A 99 -5.78 3.51 -1.05
C LEU A 99 -6.21 3.29 -2.50
N GLN A 100 -7.49 3.06 -2.78
CA GLN A 100 -7.97 2.73 -4.11
C GLN A 100 -7.60 3.80 -5.15
N GLU A 101 -7.77 5.09 -4.80
CA GLU A 101 -7.39 6.20 -5.68
C GLU A 101 -5.87 6.25 -5.92
N SER A 102 -5.07 5.96 -4.89
CA SER A 102 -3.61 5.91 -4.97
C SER A 102 -3.08 4.69 -5.72
N LEU A 103 -3.86 3.60 -5.85
CA LEU A 103 -3.43 2.34 -6.46
C LEU A 103 -4.19 2.09 -7.75
N GLY A 104 -3.82 2.80 -8.82
CA GLY A 104 -4.43 2.66 -10.15
C GLY A 104 -5.65 3.56 -10.41
N GLY A 105 -6.02 4.43 -9.46
CA GLY A 105 -7.04 5.46 -9.63
C GLY A 105 -6.46 6.83 -10.04
N ASN A 106 -7.14 7.91 -9.66
CA ASN A 106 -6.75 9.27 -10.05
C ASN A 106 -5.73 9.90 -9.09
N SER A 107 -4.53 9.30 -8.96
CA SER A 107 -3.50 9.83 -8.05
C SER A 107 -2.11 9.31 -8.43
N PHE A 108 -1.11 10.20 -8.43
CA PHE A 108 0.27 9.73 -8.51
C PHE A 108 0.65 8.99 -7.23
N CYS A 109 1.36 7.87 -7.37
CA CYS A 109 1.78 7.04 -6.25
C CYS A 109 3.27 6.77 -6.32
N THR A 110 3.95 7.03 -5.21
CA THR A 110 5.34 6.63 -5.00
C THR A 110 5.39 5.61 -3.87
N MET A 111 6.09 4.51 -4.10
CA MET A 111 6.27 3.44 -3.13
C MET A 111 7.74 3.33 -2.75
N LEU A 112 8.03 3.38 -1.45
CA LEU A 112 9.36 3.14 -0.91
C LEU A 112 9.48 1.68 -0.48
N ALA A 113 10.32 0.91 -1.18
CA ALA A 113 10.62 -0.47 -0.81
C ALA A 113 11.79 -0.50 0.18
N THR A 114 11.50 -0.65 1.47
CA THR A 114 12.52 -0.80 2.52
C THR A 114 12.92 -2.28 2.64
N ILE A 115 14.22 -2.55 2.58
CA ILE A 115 14.77 -3.92 2.59
C ILE A 115 15.92 -4.02 3.59
N SER A 116 16.27 -5.25 3.97
CA SER A 116 17.37 -5.52 4.89
C SER A 116 18.58 -6.06 4.11
N PRO A 117 19.80 -5.56 4.35
CA PRO A 117 21.00 -6.11 3.73
C PRO A 117 21.49 -7.41 4.39
N ALA A 118 20.86 -7.85 5.49
CA ALA A 118 21.30 -9.01 6.24
C ALA A 118 21.01 -10.31 5.48
N SER A 119 21.99 -11.23 5.46
CA SER A 119 21.88 -12.53 4.76
C SER A 119 20.69 -13.37 5.25
N VAL A 120 20.36 -13.28 6.53
CA VAL A 120 19.20 -13.97 7.13
C VAL A 120 17.86 -13.49 6.57
N ASN A 121 17.81 -12.29 5.98
CA ASN A 121 16.60 -11.65 5.46
C ASN A 121 16.52 -11.68 3.92
N VAL A 122 17.34 -12.50 3.25
CA VAL A 122 17.37 -12.56 1.77
C VAL A 122 16.01 -12.94 1.18
N GLU A 123 15.30 -13.90 1.78
CA GLU A 123 13.96 -14.31 1.31
C GLU A 123 12.92 -13.20 1.40
N GLU A 124 12.89 -12.48 2.52
CA GLU A 124 11.98 -11.35 2.73
C GLU A 124 12.34 -10.17 1.81
N THR A 125 13.63 -9.89 1.66
CA THR A 125 14.13 -8.88 0.71
C THR A 125 13.72 -9.20 -0.73
N HIS A 126 13.89 -10.46 -1.16
CA HIS A 126 13.46 -10.91 -2.48
C HIS A 126 11.93 -10.77 -2.66
N SER A 127 11.16 -11.07 -1.61
CA SER A 127 9.69 -10.91 -1.62
C SER A 127 9.28 -9.45 -1.81
N THR A 128 9.90 -8.53 -1.06
CA THR A 128 9.69 -7.08 -1.20
C THR A 128 10.08 -6.56 -2.57
N LEU A 129 11.24 -6.97 -3.10
CA LEU A 129 11.67 -6.56 -4.45
C LEU A 129 10.74 -7.10 -5.55
N THR A 130 10.24 -8.32 -5.41
CA THR A 130 9.26 -8.90 -6.34
C THR A 130 7.92 -8.16 -6.29
N PHE A 131 7.49 -7.75 -5.10
CA PHE A 131 6.33 -6.88 -4.93
C PHE A 131 6.54 -5.51 -5.60
N ALA A 132 7.67 -4.84 -5.33
CA ALA A 132 8.01 -3.56 -5.93
C ALA A 132 8.11 -3.62 -7.47
N LYS A 133 8.68 -4.70 -8.00
CA LYS A 133 8.73 -4.95 -9.46
C LYS A 133 7.34 -4.98 -10.08
N ARG A 134 6.37 -5.64 -9.45
CA ARG A 134 4.98 -5.68 -9.92
C ARG A 134 4.31 -4.32 -9.82
N ALA A 135 4.49 -3.63 -8.69
CA ALA A 135 3.93 -2.29 -8.48
C ALA A 135 4.43 -1.29 -9.53
N LYS A 136 5.71 -1.35 -9.92
CA LYS A 136 6.32 -0.48 -10.94
C LYS A 136 5.63 -0.56 -12.32
N VAL A 137 5.02 -1.69 -12.66
CA VAL A 137 4.38 -1.88 -13.97
C VAL A 137 3.02 -1.17 -14.05
N ILE A 138 2.40 -0.87 -12.90
CA ILE A 138 1.09 -0.24 -12.83
C ILE A 138 1.18 1.18 -13.37
N ARG A 139 0.50 1.46 -14.49
CA ARG A 139 0.43 2.79 -15.06
C ARG A 139 -0.70 3.56 -14.41
N VAL A 140 -0.45 4.82 -14.11
CA VAL A 140 -1.47 5.73 -13.60
C VAL A 140 -1.61 6.92 -14.52
N LYS A 141 -2.85 7.27 -14.87
CA LYS A 141 -3.18 8.48 -15.62
C LYS A 141 -3.94 9.43 -14.69
N ALA A 142 -3.18 10.21 -13.93
CA ALA A 142 -3.75 11.19 -13.03
C ALA A 142 -4.15 12.47 -13.79
N THR A 143 -5.31 13.02 -13.46
CA THR A 143 -5.87 14.26 -13.96
C THR A 143 -6.19 15.17 -12.77
N LYS A 144 -6.13 16.49 -13.01
CA LYS A 144 -6.54 17.49 -12.03
C LYS A 144 -8.00 17.28 -11.64
N ASN A 145 -8.33 17.41 -10.35
CA ASN A 145 -9.72 17.45 -9.91
C ASN A 145 -10.19 18.90 -9.96
N ASP A 146 -11.05 19.21 -10.92
CA ASP A 146 -11.78 20.47 -11.01
C ASP A 146 -13.21 20.21 -10.49
N GLU A 147 -13.72 21.12 -9.65
CA GLU A 147 -15.07 21.11 -9.06
C GLU A 147 -15.96 22.19 -9.68
#